data_AF-A0A0S8AVY2-F1
#
_entry.id   AF-A0A0S8AVY2-F1
#
_cell.length_a   1.000
_cell.length_b   1.000
_cell.length_c   1.000
_cell.angle_alpha   90.00
_cell.angle_beta   90.00
_cell.angle_gamma   90.00
#
_symmetry.space_group_name_H-M   'P 1'
#
loop_
_entity.id
_entity.type
_entity.pdbx_description
1 polymer ?
#
loop_
_entity_poly.entity_id
_entity_poly.type
_entity_poly.pdbx_seq_one_letter_code
_entity_poly.pdbx_strand_id
1 'polypeptide(L)'
;MTIVTIGLAEVNDEVNTRPRGCPRCGSTLLQGWGTVTKPVRDPQHQEVRVRRFHCCDCHHTFRHYPEGVGPADQSHRLQQLATICWVLGLSTRMVTGVLGAFGIQLCHMTVWRDVQALADSWSMPTPLQGVRVLGIDGFYASIQGKGTGMMVAVDLGTGNPVALARIDEKDRPALFAWLQLLKEELGVEVLVSDDFNSYSTAARRLELQHQICRFHYLRWVNRLLSTLQKKLDDEWNEPLDQVRQLLQDLPPDGGHRIYQLYRQVVPPPRIYNQPMHPLARLQKLLLRLSDNWSSYRLFLEEDDVPTTNNATERTIGRWRIRNRSARGFKTWPGLVNAFTLCNSPIV
;
A
#
# COMPACT_ATOMS: atom_id res chain seq x y z
N MET A 1 -25.73 -12.94 8.09
CA MET A 1 -24.49 -13.06 8.88
C MET A 1 -23.42 -13.63 7.99
N THR A 2 -22.33 -12.90 7.76
CA THR A 2 -21.18 -13.45 7.02
C THR A 2 -20.30 -14.18 8.02
N ILE A 3 -20.16 -15.51 7.87
CA ILE A 3 -19.21 -16.29 8.66
C ILE A 3 -17.86 -16.18 7.97
N VAL A 4 -16.85 -15.69 8.69
CA VAL A 4 -15.46 -15.69 8.21
C VAL A 4 -14.78 -16.93 8.77
N THR A 5 -14.33 -17.82 7.90
CA THR A 5 -13.56 -19.01 8.28
C THR A 5 -12.09 -18.76 7.94
N ILE A 6 -11.24 -18.83 8.96
CA ILE A 6 -9.80 -18.64 8.82
C ILE A 6 -9.15 -20.02 8.78
N GLY A 7 -8.58 -20.40 7.64
CA GLY A 7 -7.79 -21.62 7.49
C GLY A 7 -6.41 -21.43 8.12
N LEU A 8 -6.13 -22.17 9.20
CA LEU A 8 -4.80 -22.22 9.79
C LEU A 8 -4.04 -23.45 9.28
N ALA A 9 -2.71 -23.40 9.32
CA ALA A 9 -1.87 -24.51 8.94
C ALA A 9 -2.20 -25.76 9.77
N GLU A 10 -2.22 -26.91 9.10
CA GLU A 10 -2.29 -28.20 9.77
C GLU A 10 -0.98 -28.51 10.48
N VAL A 11 -1.09 -29.18 11.62
CA VAL A 11 0.04 -29.59 12.45
C VAL A 11 -0.10 -31.08 12.72
N ASN A 12 0.85 -31.85 12.21
CA ASN A 12 0.92 -33.28 12.46
C ASN A 12 1.84 -33.55 13.66
N ASP A 13 1.50 -34.55 14.47
CA ASP A 13 2.28 -34.99 15.62
C ASP A 13 3.46 -35.89 15.22
N GLU A 14 3.36 -36.58 14.08
CA GLU A 14 4.40 -37.49 13.58
C GLU A 14 4.72 -37.32 12.08
N VAL A 15 5.93 -37.73 11.74
CA VAL A 15 6.45 -37.71 10.37
C VAL A 15 6.04 -38.98 9.62
N ASN A 16 5.15 -38.80 8.63
CA ASN A 16 4.70 -39.89 7.75
C ASN A 16 5.49 -39.97 6.43
N THR A 17 6.42 -39.03 6.19
CA THR A 17 7.16 -38.93 4.93
C THR A 17 8.68 -39.06 5.13
N ARG A 18 9.39 -39.37 4.04
CA ARG A 18 10.86 -39.33 4.01
C ARG A 18 11.32 -38.06 3.28
N PRO A 19 12.39 -37.38 3.75
CA PRO A 19 12.98 -36.28 2.99
C PRO A 19 13.47 -36.75 1.62
N ARG A 20 13.29 -35.91 0.59
CA ARG A 20 13.68 -36.22 -0.80
C ARG A 20 15.19 -36.21 -1.02
N GLY A 21 15.95 -35.52 -0.17
CA GLY A 21 17.41 -35.47 -0.24
C GLY A 21 18.01 -34.75 0.96
N CYS A 22 19.34 -34.81 1.07
CA CYS A 22 20.09 -34.07 2.08
C CYS A 22 19.95 -32.55 1.83
N PRO A 23 19.61 -31.74 2.84
CA PRO A 23 19.49 -30.29 2.67
C PRO A 23 20.82 -29.60 2.34
N ARG A 24 21.96 -30.29 2.50
CA ARG A 24 23.31 -29.75 2.25
C ARG A 24 23.87 -30.09 0.87
N CYS A 25 23.75 -31.36 0.44
CA CYS A 25 24.36 -31.84 -0.81
C CYS A 25 23.35 -32.42 -1.81
N GLY A 26 22.05 -32.47 -1.49
CA GLY A 26 21.02 -33.02 -2.37
C GLY A 26 20.95 -34.56 -2.45
N SER A 27 21.92 -35.28 -1.89
CA SER A 27 21.96 -36.75 -1.94
C SER A 27 20.70 -37.41 -1.38
N THR A 28 20.23 -38.45 -2.07
CA THR A 28 19.08 -39.30 -1.68
C THR A 28 19.49 -40.45 -0.76
N LEU A 29 20.80 -40.71 -0.60
CA LEU A 29 21.35 -41.75 0.26
C LEU A 29 21.34 -41.29 1.72
N LEU A 30 20.18 -41.49 2.35
CA LEU A 30 19.90 -41.03 3.71
C LEU A 30 19.66 -42.23 4.65
N GLN A 31 20.43 -42.33 5.72
CA GLN A 31 20.21 -43.29 6.78
C GLN A 31 19.35 -42.67 7.90
N GLY A 32 18.28 -43.36 8.30
CA GLY A 32 17.49 -42.98 9.47
C GLY A 32 18.28 -43.25 10.75
N TRP A 33 18.56 -42.21 11.52
CA TRP A 33 19.35 -42.30 12.76
C TRP A 33 18.47 -42.48 14.01
N GLY A 34 17.20 -42.08 13.94
CA GLY A 34 16.21 -42.34 15.01
C GLY A 34 15.17 -41.22 15.15
N THR A 35 14.20 -41.44 16.04
CA THR A 35 13.12 -40.50 16.34
C THR A 35 13.36 -39.84 17.68
N VAL A 36 13.06 -38.54 17.79
CA VAL A 36 13.15 -37.78 19.03
C VAL A 36 11.85 -37.02 19.27
N THR A 37 11.41 -36.97 20.52
CA THR A 37 10.32 -36.09 20.95
C THR A 37 10.83 -34.66 21.02
N LYS A 38 10.08 -33.72 20.42
CA LYS A 38 10.35 -32.29 20.43
C LYS A 38 9.17 -31.57 21.05
N PRO A 39 9.37 -30.76 22.11
CA PRO A 39 8.30 -29.90 22.60
C PRO A 39 7.92 -28.86 21.54
N VAL A 40 6.63 -28.55 21.45
CA VAL A 40 6.10 -27.50 20.57
C VAL A 40 5.08 -26.66 21.31
N ARG A 41 5.12 -25.35 21.07
CA ARG A 41 4.08 -24.40 21.44
C ARG A 41 3.04 -24.46 20.33
N ASP A 42 1.95 -25.16 20.61
CA ASP A 42 0.78 -25.25 19.77
C ASP A 42 -0.47 -25.32 20.66
N PRO A 43 -1.64 -24.81 20.22
CA PRO A 43 -2.87 -24.91 21.01
C PRO A 43 -3.38 -26.35 21.20
N GLN A 44 -2.99 -27.29 20.33
CA GLN A 44 -3.49 -28.67 20.31
C GLN A 44 -2.40 -29.70 20.65
N HIS A 45 -1.14 -29.43 20.31
CA HIS A 45 -0.02 -30.35 20.54
C HIS A 45 1.00 -29.77 21.53
N GLN A 46 1.43 -30.57 22.52
CA GLN A 46 2.50 -30.18 23.44
C GLN A 46 3.88 -30.66 22.97
N GLU A 47 3.90 -31.74 22.19
CA GLU A 47 5.11 -32.34 21.64
C GLU A 47 4.82 -33.03 20.30
N VAL A 48 5.87 -33.22 19.50
CA VAL A 48 5.83 -33.94 18.23
C VAL A 48 7.02 -34.88 18.09
N ARG A 49 6.88 -35.92 17.28
CA ARG A 49 7.96 -36.88 16.98
C ARG A 49 8.69 -36.49 15.70
N VAL A 50 9.96 -36.15 15.85
CA VAL A 50 10.85 -35.70 14.77
C VAL A 50 11.82 -36.81 14.39
N ARG A 51 11.96 -37.10 13.09
CA ARG A 51 12.92 -38.10 12.60
C ARG A 51 14.25 -37.46 12.28
N ARG A 52 15.35 -38.11 12.65
CA ARG A 52 16.73 -37.69 12.34
C ARG A 52 17.29 -38.53 11.21
N PHE A 53 17.98 -37.87 10.30
CA PHE A 53 18.63 -38.49 9.16
C PHE A 53 20.12 -38.11 9.12
N HIS A 54 20.93 -39.03 8.63
CA HIS A 54 22.33 -38.83 8.33
C HIS A 54 22.56 -39.06 6.83
N CYS A 55 23.21 -38.11 6.17
CA CYS A 55 23.59 -38.26 4.77
C CYS A 55 24.83 -39.14 4.66
N CYS A 56 24.76 -40.20 3.85
CA CYS A 56 25.88 -41.11 3.64
C CYS A 56 27.03 -40.49 2.84
N ASP A 57 26.77 -39.43 2.06
CA ASP A 57 27.77 -38.80 1.20
C ASP A 57 28.51 -37.65 1.88
N CYS A 58 27.77 -36.70 2.49
CA CYS A 58 28.38 -35.52 3.12
C CYS A 58 28.41 -35.56 4.65
N HIS A 59 27.96 -36.67 5.24
CA HIS A 59 27.91 -36.91 6.69
C HIS A 59 27.09 -35.90 7.50
N HIS A 60 26.29 -35.06 6.84
CA HIS A 60 25.45 -34.09 7.51
C HIS A 60 24.26 -34.77 8.20
N THR A 61 24.08 -34.49 9.49
CA THR A 61 22.91 -34.91 10.27
C THR A 61 21.87 -33.80 10.32
N PHE A 62 20.61 -34.14 10.07
CA PHE A 62 19.51 -33.18 10.09
C PHE A 62 18.22 -33.81 10.63
N ARG A 63 17.26 -32.94 10.95
CA ARG A 63 15.92 -33.30 11.43
C ARG A 63 14.92 -33.13 10.29
N HIS A 64 14.05 -34.11 10.10
CA HIS A 64 12.86 -34.03 9.27
C HIS A 64 11.65 -33.85 10.18
N TYR A 65 10.93 -32.75 9.99
CA TYR A 65 9.83 -32.34 10.85
C TYR A 65 8.48 -32.77 10.26
N PRO A 66 7.47 -33.02 11.09
CA PRO A 66 6.11 -33.23 10.61
C PRO A 66 5.55 -31.95 10.00
N GLU A 67 4.48 -32.08 9.22
CA GLU A 67 3.78 -30.95 8.63
C GLU A 67 3.34 -29.95 9.71
N GLY A 68 3.46 -28.65 9.42
CA GLY A 68 3.14 -27.58 10.37
C GLY A 68 4.19 -27.32 11.45
N VAL A 69 5.31 -28.07 11.47
CA VAL A 69 6.39 -27.88 12.45
C VAL A 69 7.72 -27.67 11.75
N GLY A 70 8.50 -26.71 12.26
CA GLY A 70 9.87 -26.47 11.84
C GLY A 70 10.87 -26.58 12.99
N PRO A 71 12.09 -26.05 12.80
CA PRO A 71 13.12 -25.99 13.84
C PRO A 71 12.72 -25.17 15.07
N ALA A 72 11.85 -24.16 14.90
CA ALA A 72 11.38 -23.33 15.99
C ALA A 72 10.51 -24.11 16.99
N ASP A 73 10.47 -23.66 18.24
CA ASP A 73 9.60 -24.24 19.27
C ASP A 73 8.11 -23.91 19.08
N GLN A 74 7.73 -23.21 18.01
CA GLN A 74 6.37 -22.78 17.73
C GLN A 74 5.88 -23.47 16.45
N SER A 75 4.63 -23.94 16.44
CA SER A 75 4.02 -24.46 15.22
C SER A 75 3.75 -23.35 14.19
N HIS A 76 3.69 -23.69 12.91
CA HIS A 76 3.31 -22.75 11.85
C HIS A 76 1.88 -22.22 12.06
N ARG A 77 0.98 -23.06 12.58
CA ARG A 77 -0.38 -22.68 13.00
C ARG A 77 -0.36 -21.52 13.99
N LEU A 78 0.47 -21.63 15.04
CA LEU A 78 0.57 -20.59 16.06
C LEU A 78 1.26 -19.32 15.53
N GLN A 79 2.24 -19.44 14.63
CA GLN A 79 2.85 -18.29 13.95
C GLN A 79 1.82 -17.51 13.10
N GLN A 80 1.00 -18.24 12.35
CA GLN A 80 -0.09 -17.65 11.57
C GLN A 80 -1.12 -16.98 12.46
N LEU A 81 -1.59 -17.66 13.52
CA LEU A 81 -2.54 -17.09 14.47
C LEU A 81 -2.02 -15.80 15.11
N ALA A 82 -0.77 -15.79 15.58
CA ALA A 82 -0.15 -14.58 16.14
C ALA A 82 -0.08 -13.43 15.12
N THR A 83 0.20 -13.74 13.86
CA THR A 83 0.26 -12.76 12.77
C THR A 83 -1.13 -12.22 12.41
N ILE A 84 -2.15 -13.08 12.32
CA ILE A 84 -3.54 -12.68 12.07
C ILE A 84 -4.02 -11.73 13.17
N CYS A 85 -3.79 -12.08 14.44
CA CYS A 85 -4.11 -11.19 15.56
C CYS A 85 -3.46 -9.80 15.40
N TRP A 86 -2.22 -9.76 14.93
CA TRP A 86 -1.49 -8.52 14.68
C TRP A 86 -2.04 -7.74 13.47
N VAL A 87 -2.40 -8.42 12.37
CA VAL A 87 -3.01 -7.80 11.17
C VAL A 87 -4.35 -7.17 11.51
N LEU A 88 -5.15 -7.82 12.36
CA LEU A 88 -6.43 -7.31 12.86
C LEU A 88 -6.30 -6.12 13.83
N GLY A 89 -5.08 -5.64 14.08
CA GLY A 89 -4.83 -4.37 14.77
C GLY A 89 -4.29 -4.51 16.19
N LEU A 90 -4.08 -5.73 16.70
CA LEU A 90 -3.46 -5.91 18.01
C LEU A 90 -1.97 -5.54 17.97
N SER A 91 -1.52 -4.81 18.98
CA SER A 91 -0.07 -4.62 19.19
C SER A 91 0.59 -5.95 19.55
N THR A 92 1.90 -6.09 19.33
CA THR A 92 2.62 -7.34 19.67
C THR A 92 2.49 -7.72 21.16
N ARG A 93 2.35 -6.72 22.05
CA ARG A 93 2.08 -6.95 23.48
C ARG A 93 0.65 -7.41 23.74
N MET A 94 -0.33 -6.87 23.01
CA MET A 94 -1.72 -7.32 23.11
C MET A 94 -1.87 -8.74 22.57
N VAL A 95 -1.17 -9.10 21.49
CA VAL A 95 -1.12 -10.48 21.00
C VAL A 95 -0.57 -11.42 22.08
N THR A 96 0.54 -11.06 22.73
CA THR A 96 1.07 -11.78 23.89
C THR A 96 0.01 -11.93 25.00
N GLY A 97 -0.71 -10.86 25.34
CA GLY A 97 -1.74 -10.88 26.39
C GLY A 97 -2.93 -11.79 26.04
N VAL A 98 -3.45 -11.69 24.82
CA VAL A 98 -4.58 -12.50 24.33
C VAL A 98 -4.19 -13.97 24.29
N LEU A 99 -3.07 -14.32 23.66
CA LEU A 99 -2.61 -15.70 23.60
C LEU A 99 -2.28 -16.26 25.00
N GLY A 100 -1.75 -15.41 25.89
CA GLY A 100 -1.50 -15.77 27.29
C GLY A 100 -2.77 -16.13 28.06
N ALA A 101 -3.90 -15.48 27.79
CA ALA A 101 -5.20 -15.84 28.37
C ALA A 101 -5.67 -17.23 27.95
N PHE A 102 -5.19 -17.74 26.81
CA PHE A 102 -5.41 -19.11 26.34
C PHE A 102 -4.27 -20.07 26.72
N GLY A 103 -3.41 -19.69 27.67
CA GLY A 103 -2.30 -20.53 28.16
C GLY A 103 -1.07 -20.56 27.25
N ILE A 104 -1.04 -19.76 26.18
CA ILE A 104 0.05 -19.75 25.20
C ILE A 104 1.00 -18.58 25.48
N GLN A 105 2.19 -18.89 25.99
CA GLN A 105 3.18 -17.86 26.31
C GLN A 105 4.08 -17.55 25.11
N LEU A 106 3.91 -16.36 24.53
CA LEU A 106 4.79 -15.79 23.50
C LEU A 106 5.30 -14.42 23.94
N CYS A 107 6.59 -14.14 23.73
CA CYS A 107 7.10 -12.78 23.94
C CYS A 107 6.76 -11.89 22.73
N HIS A 108 6.62 -10.59 22.96
CA HIS A 108 6.28 -9.61 21.92
C HIS A 108 7.31 -9.57 20.76
N MET A 109 8.57 -9.94 21.01
CA MET A 109 9.60 -10.05 19.98
C MET A 109 9.39 -11.29 19.10
N THR A 110 8.92 -12.41 19.67
CA THR A 110 8.52 -13.60 18.90
C THR A 110 7.35 -13.26 17.98
N VAL A 111 6.31 -12.61 18.49
CA VAL A 111 5.18 -12.16 17.65
C VAL A 111 5.67 -11.32 16.48
N TRP A 112 6.59 -10.38 16.71
CA TRP A 112 7.14 -9.57 15.62
C TRP A 112 7.93 -10.41 14.62
N ARG A 113 8.75 -11.36 15.08
CA ARG A 113 9.47 -12.29 14.21
C ARG A 113 8.51 -13.14 13.37
N ASP A 114 7.39 -13.58 13.93
CA ASP A 114 6.39 -14.37 13.21
C ASP A 114 5.72 -13.54 12.10
N VAL A 115 5.40 -12.27 12.39
CA VAL A 115 4.91 -11.31 11.40
C VAL A 115 5.94 -11.14 10.27
N GLN A 116 7.23 -11.04 10.58
CA GLN A 116 8.26 -10.93 9.55
C GLN A 116 8.36 -12.22 8.71
N ALA A 117 8.39 -13.39 9.35
CA ALA A 117 8.50 -14.67 8.66
C ALA A 117 7.31 -14.94 7.75
N LEU A 118 6.08 -14.58 8.18
CA LEU A 118 4.92 -14.71 7.30
C LEU A 118 4.98 -13.70 6.16
N ALA A 119 5.40 -12.46 6.41
CA ALA A 119 5.58 -11.48 5.33
C ALA A 119 6.63 -11.94 4.29
N ASP A 120 7.69 -12.62 4.71
CA ASP A 120 8.70 -13.14 3.77
C ASP A 120 8.12 -14.23 2.84
N SER A 121 7.07 -14.93 3.27
CA SER A 121 6.31 -15.85 2.40
C SER A 121 5.32 -15.15 1.47
N TRP A 122 5.12 -13.85 1.64
CA TRP A 122 4.21 -13.01 0.88
C TRP A 122 4.97 -11.81 0.30
N SER A 123 5.54 -11.95 -0.89
CA SER A 123 6.02 -10.78 -1.64
C SER A 123 4.83 -10.03 -2.24
N MET A 124 4.98 -8.72 -2.44
CA MET A 124 4.04 -7.99 -3.30
C MET A 124 4.03 -8.68 -4.66
N PRO A 125 2.86 -8.99 -5.23
CA PRO A 125 2.78 -9.74 -6.47
C PRO A 125 3.43 -8.95 -7.60
N THR A 126 4.34 -9.58 -8.34
CA THR A 126 4.79 -9.04 -9.63
C THR A 126 3.68 -9.29 -10.65
N PRO A 127 3.08 -8.24 -11.24
CA PRO A 127 2.00 -8.42 -12.19
C PRO A 127 2.49 -9.16 -13.44
N LEU A 128 1.83 -10.29 -13.79
CA LEU A 128 2.23 -11.12 -14.94
C LEU A 128 1.91 -10.46 -16.30
N GLN A 129 0.91 -9.58 -16.35
CA GLN A 129 0.39 -8.99 -17.59
C GLN A 129 0.68 -7.47 -17.70
N GLY A 130 1.58 -6.94 -16.87
CA GLY A 130 1.78 -5.50 -16.76
C GLY A 130 0.65 -4.80 -15.99
N VAL A 131 0.76 -3.48 -15.87
CA VAL A 131 -0.18 -2.59 -15.16
C VAL A 131 -0.40 -1.35 -16.02
N ARG A 132 -1.47 -1.37 -16.83
CA ARG A 132 -1.82 -0.24 -17.70
C ARG A 132 -2.17 1.03 -16.91
N VAL A 133 -3.05 0.88 -15.91
CA VAL A 133 -3.59 1.99 -15.10
C VAL A 133 -3.02 1.92 -13.68
N LEU A 134 -2.12 2.85 -13.37
CA LEU A 134 -1.38 2.89 -12.11
C LEU A 134 -1.89 4.01 -11.19
N GLY A 135 -2.33 3.64 -10.00
CA GLY A 135 -2.66 4.55 -8.92
C GLY A 135 -1.44 4.86 -8.07
N ILE A 136 -1.19 6.15 -7.79
CA ILE A 136 -0.07 6.56 -6.94
C ILE A 136 -0.50 7.53 -5.86
N ASP A 137 0.10 7.43 -4.67
CA ASP A 137 -0.12 8.39 -3.59
C ASP A 137 1.04 8.35 -2.59
N GLY A 138 1.25 9.48 -1.92
CA GLY A 138 2.26 9.70 -0.90
C GLY A 138 1.72 9.48 0.51
N PHE A 139 2.55 8.94 1.39
CA PHE A 139 2.25 8.95 2.82
C PHE A 139 3.52 9.00 3.68
N TYR A 140 3.35 9.31 4.96
CA TYR A 140 4.46 9.33 5.92
C TYR A 140 4.34 8.19 6.92
N ALA A 141 5.49 7.61 7.26
CA ALA A 141 5.63 6.64 8.35
C ALA A 141 6.87 6.95 9.19
N SER A 142 6.88 6.52 10.45
CA SER A 142 8.04 6.68 11.33
C SER A 142 8.98 5.49 11.19
N ILE A 143 10.22 5.74 10.79
CA ILE A 143 11.32 4.77 10.79
C ILE A 143 12.42 5.31 11.69
N GLN A 144 12.80 4.55 12.72
CA GLN A 144 13.77 4.97 13.73
C GLN A 144 13.43 6.32 14.39
N GLY A 145 12.12 6.60 14.55
CA GLY A 145 11.63 7.86 15.13
C GLY A 145 11.65 9.06 14.17
N LYS A 146 12.03 8.86 12.91
CA LYS A 146 12.04 9.92 11.89
C LYS A 146 10.86 9.75 10.92
N GLY A 147 10.14 10.84 10.68
CA GLY A 147 9.12 10.89 9.64
C GLY A 147 9.79 10.67 8.28
N THR A 148 9.38 9.62 7.59
CA THR A 148 9.93 9.22 6.29
C THR A 148 8.82 9.26 5.26
N GLY A 149 9.03 10.04 4.19
CA GLY A 149 8.14 10.09 3.03
C GLY A 149 8.19 8.76 2.27
N MET A 150 7.03 8.30 1.84
CA MET A 150 6.85 7.06 1.13
C MET A 150 5.88 7.25 -0.03
N MET A 151 6.11 6.49 -1.09
CA MET A 151 5.22 6.39 -2.25
C MET A 151 4.72 4.96 -2.37
N VAL A 152 3.43 4.79 -2.65
CA VAL A 152 2.86 3.50 -3.05
C VAL A 152 2.38 3.60 -4.49
N ALA A 153 2.57 2.51 -5.23
CA ALA A 153 1.96 2.29 -6.53
C ALA A 153 1.00 1.10 -6.45
N VAL A 154 -0.19 1.26 -6.99
CA VAL A 154 -1.28 0.29 -6.94
C VAL A 154 -1.78 0.05 -8.36
N ASP A 155 -1.89 -1.21 -8.75
CA ASP A 155 -2.61 -1.58 -9.96
C ASP A 155 -4.11 -1.32 -9.72
N LEU A 156 -4.70 -0.40 -10.48
CA LEU A 156 -6.10 -0.03 -10.30
C LEU A 156 -7.08 -1.04 -10.89
N GLY A 157 -6.62 -1.95 -11.75
CA GLY A 157 -7.44 -3.06 -12.25
C GLY A 157 -7.68 -4.12 -11.19
N THR A 158 -6.64 -4.46 -10.42
CA THR A 158 -6.75 -5.47 -9.34
C THR A 158 -6.95 -4.87 -7.95
N GLY A 159 -6.59 -3.61 -7.75
CA GLY A 159 -6.55 -2.93 -6.45
C GLY A 159 -5.38 -3.35 -5.55
N ASN A 160 -4.42 -4.11 -6.07
CA ASN A 160 -3.28 -4.61 -5.31
C ASN A 160 -2.07 -3.65 -5.40
N PRO A 161 -1.33 -3.46 -4.29
CA PRO A 161 -0.08 -2.72 -4.36
C PRO A 161 0.96 -3.50 -5.17
N VAL A 162 1.62 -2.81 -6.08
CA VAL A 162 2.66 -3.37 -6.97
C VAL A 162 4.05 -2.84 -6.64
N ALA A 163 4.14 -1.65 -6.03
CA ALA A 163 5.41 -1.10 -5.56
C ALA A 163 5.26 -0.24 -4.30
N LEU A 164 6.31 -0.21 -3.48
CA LEU A 164 6.44 0.66 -2.33
C LEU A 164 7.85 1.24 -2.29
N ALA A 165 7.97 2.56 -2.28
CA ALA A 165 9.25 3.24 -2.31
C ALA A 165 9.42 4.22 -1.14
N ARG A 166 10.66 4.34 -0.66
CA ARG A 166 11.05 5.31 0.36
C ARG A 166 11.41 6.65 -0.29
N ILE A 167 10.40 7.30 -0.86
CA ILE A 167 10.51 8.56 -1.61
C ILE A 167 9.50 9.54 -1.03
N ASP A 168 9.92 10.79 -0.80
CA ASP A 168 8.99 11.88 -0.47
C ASP A 168 8.39 12.42 -1.77
N GLU A 169 7.07 12.62 -1.81
CA GLU A 169 6.36 13.16 -2.99
C GLU A 169 6.87 14.53 -3.47
N LYS A 170 7.59 15.26 -2.61
CA LYS A 170 8.23 16.55 -2.92
C LYS A 170 9.58 16.39 -3.61
N ASP A 171 10.22 15.23 -3.49
CA ASP A 171 11.47 14.90 -4.20
C ASP A 171 11.15 14.51 -5.66
N ARG A 172 10.97 15.54 -6.51
CA ARG A 172 10.61 15.35 -7.91
C ARG A 172 11.61 14.48 -8.68
N PRO A 173 12.95 14.69 -8.57
CA PRO A 173 13.90 13.81 -9.24
C PRO A 173 13.72 12.33 -8.88
N ALA A 174 13.58 12.01 -7.59
CA ALA A 174 13.40 10.64 -7.14
C ALA A 174 12.06 10.06 -7.61
N LEU A 175 10.97 10.84 -7.50
CA LEU A 175 9.65 10.45 -7.97
C LEU A 175 9.64 10.15 -9.48
N PHE A 176 10.27 11.00 -10.30
CA PHE A 176 10.30 10.82 -11.75
C PHE A 176 11.11 9.59 -12.16
N ALA A 177 12.28 9.39 -11.55
CA ALA A 177 13.10 8.21 -11.81
C ALA A 177 12.35 6.92 -11.44
N TRP A 178 11.67 6.92 -10.29
CA TRP A 178 10.89 5.76 -9.85
C TRP A 178 9.68 5.48 -10.75
N LEU A 179 8.93 6.51 -11.14
CA LEU A 179 7.80 6.34 -12.07
C LEU A 179 8.25 5.90 -13.46
N GLN A 180 9.42 6.34 -13.92
CA GLN A 180 9.99 5.87 -15.17
C GLN A 180 10.30 4.37 -15.12
N LEU A 181 10.91 3.89 -14.03
CA LEU A 181 11.15 2.46 -13.84
C LEU A 181 9.84 1.67 -13.86
N LEU A 182 8.82 2.12 -13.13
CA LEU A 182 7.51 1.46 -13.13
C LEU A 182 6.84 1.48 -14.51
N LYS A 183 6.96 2.58 -15.25
CA LYS A 183 6.45 2.68 -16.63
C LYS A 183 7.09 1.61 -17.52
N GLU A 184 8.41 1.49 -17.47
CA GLU A 184 9.18 0.57 -18.31
C GLU A 184 8.97 -0.89 -17.91
N GLU A 185 8.94 -1.20 -16.62
CA GLU A 185 8.81 -2.57 -16.11
C GLU A 185 7.37 -3.11 -16.19
N LEU A 186 6.37 -2.25 -16.02
CA LEU A 186 4.96 -2.66 -15.94
C LEU A 186 4.15 -2.26 -17.17
N GLY A 187 4.68 -1.47 -18.10
CA GLY A 187 3.93 -0.99 -19.25
C GLY A 187 2.81 -0.02 -18.88
N VAL A 188 3.09 0.92 -17.98
CA VAL A 188 2.10 1.91 -17.51
C VAL A 188 1.79 2.91 -18.61
N GLU A 189 0.50 3.12 -18.87
CA GLU A 189 -0.02 4.10 -19.84
C GLU A 189 -0.72 5.27 -19.14
N VAL A 190 -1.48 4.96 -18.09
CA VAL A 190 -2.30 5.92 -17.36
C VAL A 190 -1.86 6.03 -15.91
N LEU A 191 -1.61 7.26 -15.45
CA LEU A 191 -1.39 7.58 -14.06
C LEU A 191 -2.67 8.11 -13.42
N VAL A 192 -3.03 7.62 -12.24
CA VAL A 192 -4.12 8.17 -11.43
C VAL A 192 -3.56 8.65 -10.09
N SER A 193 -3.74 9.92 -9.78
CA SER A 193 -3.18 10.53 -8.56
C SER A 193 -4.13 11.56 -7.97
N ASP A 194 -3.77 12.12 -6.81
CA ASP A 194 -4.39 13.36 -6.36
C ASP A 194 -3.99 14.56 -7.26
N ASP A 195 -4.49 15.75 -6.91
CA ASP A 195 -4.19 17.00 -7.61
C ASP A 195 -2.94 17.69 -7.04
N PHE A 196 -1.84 16.95 -6.91
CA PHE A 196 -0.54 17.50 -6.54
C PHE A 196 0.33 17.74 -7.79
N ASN A 197 0.92 18.95 -7.88
CA ASN A 197 1.62 19.40 -9.09
C ASN A 197 2.82 18.52 -9.48
N SER A 198 3.45 17.83 -8.53
CA SER A 198 4.54 16.89 -8.84
C SER A 198 4.06 15.77 -9.75
N TYR A 199 2.84 15.26 -9.58
CA TYR A 199 2.29 14.16 -10.38
C TYR A 199 1.92 14.59 -11.79
N SER A 200 1.26 15.74 -11.98
CA SER A 200 0.96 16.25 -13.32
C SER A 200 2.23 16.58 -14.11
N THR A 201 3.27 17.08 -13.43
CA THR A 201 4.59 17.29 -14.04
C THR A 201 5.25 15.96 -14.43
N ALA A 202 5.16 14.94 -13.56
CA ALA A 202 5.68 13.60 -13.84
C ALA A 202 5.00 12.99 -15.07
N ALA A 203 3.66 13.01 -15.10
CA ALA A 203 2.90 12.43 -16.19
C ALA A 203 3.23 13.08 -17.54
N ARG A 204 3.31 14.41 -17.59
CA ARG A 204 3.71 15.13 -18.81
C ARG A 204 5.14 14.78 -19.25
N ARG A 205 6.09 14.73 -18.31
CA ARG A 205 7.50 14.42 -18.61
C ARG A 205 7.67 12.98 -19.11
N LEU A 206 6.90 12.06 -18.54
CA LEU A 206 6.96 10.64 -18.86
C LEU A 206 5.97 10.23 -19.94
N GLU A 207 5.28 11.19 -20.58
CA GLU A 207 4.28 10.92 -21.63
C GLU A 207 3.23 9.89 -21.18
N LEU A 208 2.78 10.01 -19.93
CA LEU A 208 1.67 9.24 -19.39
C LEU A 208 0.39 10.04 -19.54
N GLN A 209 -0.70 9.38 -19.89
CA GLN A 209 -2.02 9.95 -19.67
C GLN A 209 -2.24 10.11 -18.15
N HIS A 210 -2.99 11.12 -17.75
CA HIS A 210 -3.15 11.45 -16.33
C HIS A 210 -4.59 11.69 -15.99
N GLN A 211 -5.13 10.92 -15.04
CA GLN A 211 -6.42 11.17 -14.41
C GLN A 211 -6.19 11.71 -13.00
N ILE A 212 -6.73 12.89 -12.72
CA ILE A 212 -6.73 13.47 -11.38
C ILE A 212 -7.95 12.95 -10.61
N CYS A 213 -7.73 12.49 -9.38
CA CYS A 213 -8.77 11.95 -8.51
C CYS A 213 -9.90 12.97 -8.30
N ARG A 214 -11.10 12.61 -8.76
CA ARG A 214 -12.26 13.52 -8.76
C ARG A 214 -12.69 13.98 -7.38
N PHE A 215 -12.62 13.07 -6.42
CA PHE A 215 -12.92 13.38 -5.03
C PHE A 215 -12.00 14.46 -4.47
N HIS A 216 -10.68 14.31 -4.66
CA HIS A 216 -9.70 15.25 -4.15
C HIS A 216 -9.83 16.63 -4.78
N TYR A 217 -9.92 16.71 -6.12
CA TYR A 217 -9.94 18.01 -6.76
C TYR A 217 -11.24 18.77 -6.45
N LEU A 218 -12.41 18.13 -6.54
CA LEU A 218 -13.67 18.80 -6.24
C LEU A 218 -13.77 19.26 -4.80
N ARG A 219 -13.21 18.51 -3.85
CA ARG A 219 -13.22 18.90 -2.43
C ARG A 219 -12.49 20.23 -2.22
N TRP A 220 -11.29 20.40 -2.80
CA TRP A 220 -10.53 21.63 -2.60
C TRP A 220 -11.05 22.78 -3.49
N VAL A 221 -11.47 22.48 -4.73
CA VAL A 221 -12.02 23.48 -5.66
C VAL A 221 -13.31 24.06 -5.11
N ASN A 222 -14.28 23.23 -4.71
CA ASN A 222 -15.55 23.72 -4.16
C ASN A 222 -15.35 24.55 -2.89
N ARG A 223 -14.41 24.15 -2.02
CA ARG A 223 -14.05 24.94 -0.83
C ARG A 223 -13.47 26.31 -1.23
N LEU A 224 -12.63 26.35 -2.26
CA LEU A 224 -12.05 27.61 -2.76
C LEU A 224 -13.13 28.50 -3.38
N LEU A 225 -13.98 27.96 -4.26
CA LEU A 225 -15.09 28.68 -4.88
C LEU A 225 -16.03 29.28 -3.83
N SER A 226 -16.43 28.50 -2.81
CA SER A 226 -17.27 29.01 -1.72
C SER A 226 -16.57 30.06 -0.84
N THR A 227 -15.23 30.04 -0.76
CA THR A 227 -14.46 31.10 -0.08
C THR A 227 -14.40 32.37 -0.92
N LEU A 228 -14.26 32.23 -2.25
CA LEU A 228 -14.22 33.35 -3.18
C LEU A 228 -15.56 34.04 -3.28
N GLN A 229 -16.65 33.27 -3.34
CA GLN A 229 -18.02 33.77 -3.35
C GLN A 229 -18.35 34.69 -2.16
N LYS A 230 -17.76 34.43 -0.98
CA LYS A 230 -17.93 35.27 0.22
C LYS A 230 -17.07 36.53 0.24
N LYS A 231 -16.10 36.65 -0.66
CA LYS A 231 -15.06 37.69 -0.65
C LYS A 231 -15.05 38.58 -1.89
N LEU A 232 -15.76 38.16 -2.94
CA LEU A 232 -15.94 38.90 -4.17
C LEU A 232 -17.32 39.54 -4.16
N ASP A 233 -17.48 40.57 -4.97
CA ASP A 233 -18.75 41.25 -5.15
C ASP A 233 -19.77 40.36 -5.89
N ASP A 234 -21.05 40.69 -5.78
CA ASP A 234 -22.15 39.85 -6.28
C ASP A 234 -22.10 39.58 -7.80
N GLU A 235 -21.44 40.46 -8.57
CA GLU A 235 -21.17 40.27 -10.00
C GLU A 235 -20.40 38.97 -10.30
N TRP A 236 -19.66 38.43 -9.32
CA TRP A 236 -18.89 37.20 -9.48
C TRP A 236 -19.68 35.92 -9.16
N ASN A 237 -20.92 36.02 -8.67
CA ASN A 237 -21.74 34.85 -8.36
C ASN A 237 -21.99 33.98 -9.61
N GLU A 238 -22.43 34.60 -10.71
CA GLU A 238 -22.72 33.90 -11.97
C GLU A 238 -21.47 33.24 -12.59
N PRO A 239 -20.31 33.93 -12.73
CA PRO A 239 -19.06 33.30 -13.16
C PRO A 239 -18.64 32.12 -12.28
N LEU A 240 -18.80 32.21 -10.96
CA LEU A 240 -18.44 31.13 -10.05
C LEU A 240 -19.38 29.92 -10.20
N ASP A 241 -20.67 30.15 -10.39
CA ASP A 241 -21.65 29.08 -10.64
C ASP A 241 -21.44 28.43 -12.01
N GLN A 242 -21.07 29.20 -13.02
CA GLN A 242 -20.67 28.65 -14.32
C GLN A 242 -19.47 27.71 -14.20
N VAL A 243 -18.47 28.05 -13.38
CA VAL A 243 -17.34 27.15 -13.10
C VAL A 243 -17.81 25.86 -12.42
N ARG A 244 -18.73 25.94 -11.45
CA ARG A 244 -19.29 24.75 -10.80
C ARG A 244 -20.02 23.85 -11.79
N GLN A 245 -20.82 24.43 -12.67
CA GLN A 245 -21.55 23.70 -13.70
C GLN A 245 -20.58 22.99 -14.66
N LEU A 246 -19.53 23.68 -15.12
CA LEU A 246 -18.51 23.06 -15.98
C LEU A 246 -17.83 21.87 -15.29
N LEU A 247 -17.52 21.97 -13.99
CA LEU A 247 -16.89 20.87 -13.23
C LEU A 247 -17.85 19.70 -12.95
N GLN A 248 -19.15 19.95 -13.01
CA GLN A 248 -20.18 18.93 -12.90
C GLN A 248 -20.37 18.19 -14.23
N ASP A 249 -20.49 18.93 -15.33
CA ASP A 249 -20.80 18.40 -16.65
C ASP A 249 -19.58 17.82 -17.38
N LEU A 250 -18.39 18.34 -17.08
CA LEU A 250 -17.10 17.98 -17.70
C LEU A 250 -17.15 17.94 -19.25
N PRO A 251 -17.69 18.97 -19.92
CA PRO A 251 -17.80 18.96 -21.38
C PRO A 251 -16.41 18.91 -22.04
N PRO A 252 -16.30 18.37 -23.27
CA PRO A 252 -15.01 18.28 -23.98
C PRO A 252 -14.28 19.61 -24.15
N ASP A 253 -15.03 20.70 -24.38
CA ASP A 253 -14.50 22.06 -24.54
C ASP A 253 -14.40 22.85 -23.22
N GLY A 254 -14.66 22.22 -22.07
CA GLY A 254 -14.76 22.91 -20.79
C GLY A 254 -13.48 23.64 -20.38
N GLY A 255 -12.30 23.12 -20.71
CA GLY A 255 -11.02 23.81 -20.48
C GLY A 255 -10.95 25.14 -21.23
N HIS A 256 -11.40 25.17 -22.48
CA HIS A 256 -11.49 26.39 -23.28
C HIS A 256 -12.50 27.38 -22.68
N ARG A 257 -13.67 26.90 -22.24
CA ARG A 257 -14.68 27.74 -21.57
C ARG A 257 -14.15 28.36 -20.27
N ILE A 258 -13.44 27.58 -19.44
CA ILE A 258 -12.79 28.10 -18.24
C ILE A 258 -11.71 29.13 -18.59
N TYR A 259 -10.95 28.91 -19.66
CA TYR A 259 -9.95 29.86 -20.13
C TYR A 259 -10.58 31.20 -20.58
N GLN A 260 -11.76 31.18 -21.19
CA GLN A 260 -12.49 32.39 -21.53
C GLN A 260 -12.87 33.18 -20.27
N LEU A 261 -13.33 32.52 -19.21
CA LEU A 261 -13.58 33.16 -17.91
C LEU A 261 -12.30 33.72 -17.31
N TYR A 262 -11.19 32.98 -17.37
CA TYR A 262 -9.88 33.44 -16.91
C TYR A 262 -9.48 34.80 -17.52
N ARG A 263 -9.74 34.99 -18.82
CA ARG A 263 -9.41 36.24 -19.53
C ARG A 263 -10.21 37.45 -19.07
N GLN A 264 -11.37 37.25 -18.46
CA GLN A 264 -12.23 38.32 -17.94
C GLN A 264 -11.79 38.76 -16.53
N VAL A 265 -11.01 37.94 -15.81
CA VAL A 265 -10.52 38.28 -14.48
C VAL A 265 -9.32 39.20 -14.57
N VAL A 266 -9.52 40.46 -14.17
CA VAL A 266 -8.45 41.46 -14.05
C VAL A 266 -8.16 41.70 -12.56
N PRO A 267 -7.15 41.04 -11.97
CA PRO A 267 -6.82 41.27 -10.57
C PRO A 267 -6.04 42.58 -10.38
N PRO A 268 -6.17 43.22 -9.21
CA PRO A 268 -5.32 44.35 -8.87
C PRO A 268 -3.84 43.91 -8.77
N PRO A 269 -2.89 44.85 -8.89
CA PRO A 269 -1.47 44.57 -8.76
C PRO A 269 -1.13 43.86 -7.44
N ARG A 270 -0.19 42.92 -7.49
CA ARG A 270 0.26 42.23 -6.29
C ARG A 270 1.05 43.18 -5.40
N ILE A 271 0.57 43.37 -4.17
CA ILE A 271 1.28 44.13 -3.14
C ILE A 271 2.20 43.18 -2.36
N TYR A 272 3.47 43.57 -2.18
CA TYR A 272 4.45 42.79 -1.42
C TYR A 272 4.01 42.64 0.04
N ASN A 273 4.32 41.50 0.67
CA ASN A 273 3.92 41.14 2.05
C ASN A 273 2.41 41.14 2.37
N GLN A 274 1.53 41.27 1.38
CA GLN A 274 0.08 41.14 1.58
C GLN A 274 -0.46 39.79 1.10
N PRO A 275 -1.56 39.29 1.70
CA PRO A 275 -2.28 38.15 1.17
C PRO A 275 -2.72 38.39 -0.27
N MET A 276 -2.77 37.32 -1.06
CA MET A 276 -3.22 37.39 -2.45
C MET A 276 -4.68 37.84 -2.54
N HIS A 277 -4.94 38.85 -3.39
CA HIS A 277 -6.29 39.34 -3.65
C HIS A 277 -7.23 38.21 -4.11
N PRO A 278 -8.51 38.20 -3.68
CA PRO A 278 -9.48 37.18 -4.11
C PRO A 278 -9.56 36.99 -5.63
N LEU A 279 -9.60 38.06 -6.42
CA LEU A 279 -9.57 37.97 -7.90
C LEU A 279 -8.29 37.30 -8.43
N ALA A 280 -7.12 37.59 -7.85
CA ALA A 280 -5.88 36.92 -8.25
C ALA A 280 -5.91 35.42 -7.92
N ARG A 281 -6.58 35.02 -6.83
CA ARG A 281 -6.79 33.61 -6.48
C ARG A 281 -7.77 32.94 -7.44
N LEU A 282 -8.85 33.61 -7.82
CA LEU A 282 -9.79 33.12 -8.84
C LEU A 282 -9.08 32.93 -10.17
N GLN A 283 -8.33 33.94 -10.63
CA GLN A 283 -7.55 33.87 -11.87
C GLN A 283 -6.61 32.65 -11.88
N LYS A 284 -5.86 32.41 -10.79
CA LYS A 284 -5.00 31.23 -10.68
C LYS A 284 -5.77 29.90 -10.68
N LEU A 285 -6.94 29.85 -10.04
CA LEU A 285 -7.80 28.68 -10.06
C LEU A 285 -8.26 28.37 -11.48
N LEU A 286 -8.78 29.36 -12.21
CA LEU A 286 -9.29 29.17 -13.56
C LEU A 286 -8.18 28.70 -14.51
N LEU A 287 -7.00 29.31 -14.45
CA LEU A 287 -5.86 28.87 -15.25
C LEU A 287 -5.51 27.41 -14.98
N ARG A 288 -5.42 27.03 -13.69
CA ARG A 288 -5.13 25.65 -13.30
C ARG A 288 -6.21 24.67 -13.78
N LEU A 289 -7.48 25.04 -13.67
CA LEU A 289 -8.58 24.19 -14.11
C LEU A 289 -8.56 23.99 -15.62
N SER A 290 -8.32 25.07 -16.37
CA SER A 290 -8.14 25.03 -17.81
C SER A 290 -6.98 24.12 -18.23
N ASP A 291 -5.80 24.30 -17.62
CA ASP A 291 -4.57 23.58 -17.97
C ASP A 291 -4.67 22.07 -17.73
N ASN A 292 -5.47 21.63 -16.74
CA ASN A 292 -5.60 20.22 -16.37
C ASN A 292 -6.94 19.62 -16.82
N TRP A 293 -7.67 20.27 -17.72
CA TRP A 293 -9.04 19.86 -18.06
C TRP A 293 -9.14 18.43 -18.60
N SER A 294 -8.22 18.04 -19.48
CA SER A 294 -8.12 16.67 -19.99
C SER A 294 -7.95 15.66 -18.85
N SER A 295 -7.14 16.00 -17.85
CA SER A 295 -6.91 15.15 -16.70
C SER A 295 -8.08 15.04 -15.72
N TYR A 296 -9.08 15.91 -15.82
CA TYR A 296 -10.31 15.76 -15.04
C TYR A 296 -11.33 14.83 -15.68
N ARG A 297 -11.17 14.52 -16.97
CA ARG A 297 -12.18 13.82 -17.78
C ARG A 297 -11.69 12.56 -18.49
N LEU A 298 -10.43 12.14 -18.30
CA LEU A 298 -9.89 10.95 -18.96
C LEU A 298 -10.76 9.69 -18.73
N PHE A 299 -11.33 9.53 -17.55
CA PHE A 299 -12.27 8.44 -17.23
C PHE A 299 -13.56 8.42 -18.08
N LEU A 300 -13.90 9.53 -18.75
CA LEU A 300 -15.03 9.59 -19.69
C LEU A 300 -14.63 9.14 -21.10
N GLU A 301 -13.33 9.09 -21.38
CA GLU A 301 -12.76 8.73 -22.68
C GLU A 301 -12.26 7.29 -22.69
N GLU A 302 -11.89 6.73 -21.53
CA GLU A 302 -11.36 5.38 -21.37
C GLU A 302 -12.09 4.61 -20.26
N ASP A 303 -12.73 3.49 -20.62
CA ASP A 303 -13.65 2.74 -19.75
C ASP A 303 -12.97 2.11 -18.50
N ASP A 304 -11.68 1.79 -18.58
CA ASP A 304 -10.91 1.15 -17.51
C ASP A 304 -10.19 2.15 -16.59
N VAL A 305 -10.27 3.45 -16.89
CA VAL A 305 -9.68 4.51 -16.05
C VAL A 305 -10.68 4.93 -14.99
N PRO A 306 -10.38 4.74 -13.69
CA PRO A 306 -11.33 5.07 -12.63
C PRO A 306 -11.41 6.58 -12.39
N THR A 307 -12.59 7.04 -11.97
CA THR A 307 -12.82 8.44 -11.60
C THR A 307 -12.03 8.91 -10.37
N THR A 308 -11.56 7.98 -9.54
CA THR A 308 -10.88 8.26 -8.27
C THR A 308 -9.68 7.34 -8.04
N ASN A 309 -8.76 7.80 -7.19
CA ASN A 309 -7.60 7.03 -6.73
C ASN A 309 -7.94 6.15 -5.49
N ASN A 310 -9.19 5.69 -5.38
CA ASN A 310 -9.71 5.06 -4.17
C ASN A 310 -8.98 3.77 -3.79
N ALA A 311 -8.50 2.98 -4.76
CA ALA A 311 -7.77 1.74 -4.44
C ALA A 311 -6.44 2.03 -3.73
N THR A 312 -5.73 3.08 -4.17
CA THR A 312 -4.52 3.58 -3.51
C THR A 312 -4.82 4.10 -2.11
N GLU A 313 -5.88 4.92 -1.97
CA GLU A 313 -6.31 5.43 -0.67
C GLU A 313 -6.72 4.30 0.30
N ARG A 314 -7.39 3.25 -0.19
CA ARG A 314 -7.74 2.05 0.61
C ARG A 314 -6.50 1.29 1.06
N THR A 315 -5.52 1.12 0.17
CA THR A 315 -4.24 0.47 0.48
C THR A 315 -3.49 1.21 1.59
N ILE A 316 -3.37 2.53 1.47
CA ILE A 316 -2.81 3.39 2.51
C ILE A 316 -3.68 3.36 3.77
N GLY A 317 -5.00 3.32 3.62
CA GLY A 317 -5.98 3.26 4.71
C GLY A 317 -5.83 2.01 5.58
N ARG A 318 -5.74 0.83 4.98
CA ARG A 318 -5.47 -0.45 5.67
C ARG A 318 -4.20 -0.37 6.49
N TRP A 319 -3.13 0.13 5.87
CA TRP A 319 -1.86 0.40 6.55
C TRP A 319 -2.02 1.37 7.73
N ARG A 320 -2.64 2.54 7.51
CA ARG A 320 -2.80 3.59 8.53
C ARG A 320 -3.60 3.08 9.72
N ILE A 321 -4.72 2.40 9.49
CA ILE A 321 -5.57 1.84 10.55
C ILE A 321 -4.76 0.88 11.41
N ARG A 322 -4.08 -0.09 10.79
CA ARG A 322 -3.25 -1.06 11.51
C ARG A 322 -2.08 -0.42 12.23
N ASN A 323 -1.46 0.60 11.63
CA ASN A 323 -0.27 1.25 12.19
C ASN A 323 -0.59 2.28 13.30
N ARG A 324 -1.87 2.57 13.61
CA ARG A 324 -2.26 3.49 14.70
C ARG A 324 -1.68 3.09 16.06
N SER A 325 -1.59 1.79 16.34
CA SER A 325 -1.09 1.25 17.61
C SER A 325 0.45 1.16 17.66
N ALA A 326 1.14 1.43 16.54
CA ALA A 326 2.59 1.35 16.45
C ALA A 326 3.22 2.75 16.46
N ARG A 327 4.32 2.90 17.22
CA ARG A 327 5.07 4.17 17.30
C ARG A 327 6.01 4.42 16.11
N GLY A 328 6.13 3.43 15.22
CA GLY A 328 7.08 3.40 14.12
C GLY A 328 7.88 2.10 14.06
N PHE A 329 8.66 1.96 13.00
CA PHE A 329 9.45 0.77 12.68
C PHE A 329 10.93 1.02 12.95
N LYS A 330 11.68 -0.05 13.24
CA LYS A 330 13.13 0.04 13.48
C LYS A 330 13.94 -0.02 12.19
N THR A 331 13.39 -0.61 11.14
CA THR A 331 14.07 -0.84 9.85
C THR A 331 13.09 -0.66 8.70
N TRP A 332 13.62 -0.38 7.51
CA TRP A 332 12.84 -0.31 6.28
C TRP A 332 12.20 -1.67 5.91
N PRO A 333 12.93 -2.81 5.90
CA PRO A 333 12.33 -4.12 5.63
C PRO A 333 11.18 -4.44 6.58
N GLY A 334 11.32 -4.10 7.87
CA GLY A 334 10.26 -4.32 8.84
C GLY A 334 8.96 -3.57 8.53
N LEU A 335 9.09 -2.36 7.98
CA LEU A 335 7.94 -1.59 7.50
C LEU A 335 7.35 -2.23 6.23
N VAL A 336 8.17 -2.57 5.24
CA VAL A 336 7.73 -3.19 3.98
C VAL A 336 6.95 -4.48 4.26
N ASN A 337 7.49 -5.35 5.12
CA ASN A 337 6.85 -6.61 5.52
C ASN A 337 5.50 -6.36 6.19
N ALA A 338 5.45 -5.36 7.09
CA ALA A 338 4.21 -4.98 7.75
C ALA A 338 3.17 -4.41 6.76
N PHE A 339 3.60 -3.57 5.81
CA PHE A 339 2.73 -2.99 4.79
C PHE A 339 2.18 -4.06 3.85
N THR A 340 3.03 -5.01 3.45
CA THR A 340 2.67 -6.12 2.56
C THR A 340 1.61 -6.99 3.21
N LEU A 341 1.78 -7.39 4.47
CA LEU A 341 0.78 -8.18 5.19
C LEU A 341 -0.55 -7.45 5.35
N CYS A 342 -0.55 -6.14 5.60
CA CYS A 342 -1.79 -5.35 5.71
C CYS A 342 -2.60 -5.31 4.41
N ASN A 343 -1.96 -5.59 3.29
CA ASN A 343 -2.57 -5.59 1.97
C ASN A 343 -2.60 -6.99 1.34
N SER A 344 -2.23 -8.02 2.10
CA SER A 344 -2.34 -9.42 1.69
C SER A 344 -3.79 -9.91 1.85
N PRO A 345 -4.20 -10.92 1.06
CA PRO A 345 -5.52 -11.53 1.18
C PRO A 345 -5.69 -12.45 2.40
N ILE A 346 -4.75 -12.45 3.37
CA ILE A 346 -4.80 -13.28 4.60
C ILE A 346 -5.85 -12.76 5.62
N VAL A 347 -6.76 -11.89 5.18
CA VAL A 347 -8.00 -11.51 5.87
C VAL A 347 -9.18 -11.72 4.93
#